data_AF-A0AAD4U5C6-F1
#
_entry.id   AF-A0AAD4U5C6-F1
#
_cell.length_a   1.000
_cell.length_b   1.000
_cell.length_c   1.000
_cell.angle_alpha   90.00
_cell.angle_beta   90.00
_cell.angle_gamma   90.00
#
_symmetry.space_group_name_H-M   'P 1'
#
loop_
_entity.id
_entity.type
_entity.pdbx_description
1 polymer ?
#
loop_
_entity_poly.entity_id
_entity_poly.type
_entity_poly.pdbx_seq_one_letter_code
_entity_poly.pdbx_strand_id
1 'polypeptide(L)'
;MDKKANIRNMGVITHVDHAKSTLMDFLMCKAGIIVSARSGETCFRNTRKDEQECSISKSMAISLFYKPSENNLNFIKQSRDGSGFLINLINSPGHVDFSSEVTAALRVTDSTLVMVDCVSGMCVQTETVLCQAVAEGIKLVLMMNKMDWALLELQQEPKELYKPFQHIVENINVIISTYGKGESGPMGNIITNPVLSTVGFGSGLHSWAFTLK
;
A
#
# COMPACT_ATOMS: atom_id res chain seq x y z
N MET A 1 -19.06 -10.43 -13.61
CA MET A 1 -17.92 -9.49 -13.48
C MET A 1 -17.48 -9.15 -14.88
N ASP A 2 -18.24 -8.28 -15.54
CA ASP A 2 -18.19 -8.23 -17.01
C ASP A 2 -17.17 -7.18 -17.49
N LYS A 3 -16.89 -6.20 -16.64
CA LYS A 3 -15.97 -5.09 -16.88
C LYS A 3 -14.54 -5.41 -16.44
N LYS A 4 -13.89 -6.34 -17.13
CA LYS A 4 -12.52 -6.79 -16.81
C LYS A 4 -11.49 -5.65 -16.80
N ALA A 5 -11.66 -4.65 -17.68
CA ALA A 5 -10.76 -3.50 -17.80
C ALA A 5 -10.70 -2.63 -16.53
N ASN A 6 -11.70 -2.70 -15.65
CA ASN A 6 -11.78 -1.89 -14.43
C ASN A 6 -11.45 -2.66 -13.15
N ILE A 7 -11.02 -3.92 -13.26
CA ILE A 7 -10.58 -4.72 -12.12
C ILE A 7 -9.11 -4.42 -11.86
N ARG A 8 -8.76 -4.21 -10.59
CA ARG A 8 -7.38 -3.97 -10.15
C ARG A 8 -7.07 -4.89 -8.98
N ASN A 9 -6.13 -5.82 -9.16
CA ASN A 9 -5.66 -6.68 -8.08
C ASN A 9 -4.40 -6.07 -7.48
N MET A 10 -4.44 -5.77 -6.18
CA MET A 10 -3.37 -5.08 -5.48
C MET A 10 -2.99 -5.82 -4.21
N GLY A 11 -1.72 -6.15 -4.05
CA GLY A 11 -1.14 -6.65 -2.82
C GLY A 11 -0.84 -5.51 -1.85
N VAL A 12 -0.65 -5.81 -0.57
CA VAL A 12 -0.09 -4.83 0.39
C VAL A 12 1.13 -5.43 1.06
N ILE A 13 2.28 -4.78 0.91
CA ILE A 13 3.56 -5.14 1.52
C ILE A 13 3.85 -4.17 2.66
N THR A 14 4.24 -4.70 3.81
CA THR A 14 4.50 -3.91 5.01
C THR A 14 5.25 -4.73 6.04
N HIS A 15 6.07 -4.07 6.85
CA HIS A 15 6.68 -4.66 8.03
C HIS A 15 5.64 -4.88 9.14
N VAL A 16 5.97 -5.77 10.09
CA VAL A 16 5.25 -5.91 11.36
C VAL A 16 5.22 -4.54 12.06
N ASP A 17 4.10 -4.14 12.65
CA ASP A 17 3.93 -2.83 13.34
C ASP A 17 3.86 -1.55 12.49
N HIS A 18 3.85 -1.63 11.15
CA HIS A 18 3.60 -0.46 10.28
C HIS A 18 2.08 -0.15 10.12
N ALA A 19 1.25 -0.63 11.04
CA ALA A 19 -0.20 -0.40 11.13
C ALA A 19 -1.00 -0.82 9.87
N LYS A 20 -0.65 -1.98 9.30
CA LYS A 20 -1.40 -2.62 8.20
C LYS A 20 -2.89 -2.80 8.50
N SER A 21 -3.20 -3.18 9.74
CA SER A 21 -4.57 -3.33 10.26
C SER A 21 -5.37 -2.06 10.09
N THR A 22 -4.83 -0.99 10.64
CA THR A 22 -5.47 0.30 10.67
C THR A 22 -5.75 0.86 9.28
N LEU A 23 -4.82 0.69 8.32
CA LEU A 23 -5.06 1.15 6.95
C LEU A 23 -6.18 0.35 6.27
N MET A 24 -6.20 -0.97 6.41
CA MET A 24 -7.24 -1.81 5.80
C MET A 24 -8.62 -1.48 6.37
N ASP A 25 -8.71 -1.28 7.68
CA ASP A 25 -9.95 -0.90 8.35
C ASP A 25 -10.45 0.47 7.84
N PHE A 26 -9.54 1.44 7.67
CA PHE A 26 -9.86 2.73 7.08
C PHE A 26 -10.41 2.60 5.65
N LEU A 27 -9.78 1.77 4.80
CA LEU A 27 -10.24 1.53 3.43
C LEU A 27 -11.61 0.82 3.40
N MET A 28 -11.85 -0.15 4.27
CA MET A 28 -13.15 -0.81 4.40
C MET A 28 -14.25 0.14 4.84
N CYS A 29 -13.96 1.03 5.80
CA CYS A 29 -14.89 2.06 6.25
C CYS A 29 -15.22 3.02 5.10
N LYS A 30 -14.21 3.46 4.32
CA LYS A 30 -14.40 4.36 3.17
C LYS A 30 -15.15 3.70 2.01
N ALA A 31 -14.98 2.40 1.81
CA ALA A 31 -15.76 1.66 0.81
C ALA A 31 -17.22 1.43 1.22
N GLY A 32 -17.62 1.85 2.44
CA GLY A 32 -18.98 1.64 2.94
C GLY A 32 -19.28 0.19 3.31
N ILE A 33 -18.25 -0.66 3.39
CA ILE A 33 -18.38 -2.07 3.81
C ILE A 33 -18.58 -2.15 5.32
N ILE A 34 -17.99 -1.21 6.07
CA ILE A 34 -18.09 -1.09 7.52
C ILE A 34 -18.74 0.25 7.87
N VAL A 35 -19.65 0.25 8.84
CA VAL A 35 -20.26 1.47 9.40
C VAL A 35 -19.21 2.26 10.17
N SER A 36 -19.09 3.57 9.88
CA SER A 36 -18.09 4.47 10.46
C SER A 36 -18.03 4.49 12.00
N ALA A 37 -19.11 4.11 12.67
CA ALA A 37 -19.20 4.04 14.13
C ALA A 37 -18.37 2.90 14.78
N ARG A 38 -17.81 1.98 14.00
CA ARG A 38 -16.94 0.88 14.49
C ARG A 38 -15.46 1.06 14.16
N SER A 39 -15.06 2.18 13.55
CA SER A 39 -13.66 2.47 13.27
C SER A 39 -12.92 2.77 14.58
N GLY A 40 -12.26 1.76 15.15
CA GLY A 40 -11.38 1.91 16.32
C GLY A 40 -11.66 0.95 17.48
N GLU A 41 -12.90 0.48 17.67
CA GLU A 41 -13.25 -0.31 18.87
C GLU A 41 -13.48 -1.79 18.61
N THR A 42 -13.71 -2.22 17.37
CA THR A 42 -13.89 -3.65 17.08
C THR A 42 -13.17 -3.99 15.79
N CYS A 43 -11.98 -4.54 15.98
CA CYS A 43 -11.21 -5.25 14.96
C CYS A 43 -12.11 -6.32 14.33
N PHE A 44 -12.82 -5.97 13.24
CA PHE A 44 -13.60 -6.92 12.43
C PHE A 44 -12.72 -7.99 11.78
N ARG A 45 -11.41 -7.80 11.87
CA ARG A 45 -10.34 -8.47 11.15
C ARG A 45 -9.91 -9.81 11.76
N ASN A 46 -10.30 -10.09 13.00
CA ASN A 46 -9.81 -11.26 13.73
C ASN A 46 -10.98 -12.20 14.02
N THR A 47 -11.31 -13.05 13.06
CA THR A 47 -12.32 -14.11 13.23
C THR A 47 -11.94 -15.12 14.33
N ARG A 48 -10.71 -15.09 14.85
CA ARG A 48 -10.23 -15.91 15.97
C ARG A 48 -9.59 -15.05 17.06
N LYS A 49 -9.81 -15.44 18.33
CA LYS A 49 -9.31 -14.74 19.52
C LYS A 49 -7.78 -14.58 19.53
N ASP A 50 -7.04 -15.56 19.02
CA ASP A 50 -5.57 -15.55 18.98
C ASP A 50 -4.97 -14.45 18.07
N GLU A 51 -5.68 -14.06 17.01
CA GLU A 51 -5.23 -12.99 16.09
C GLU A 51 -5.47 -11.59 16.69
N GLN A 52 -6.39 -11.50 17.67
CA GLN A 52 -6.74 -10.27 18.38
C GLN A 52 -5.76 -9.93 19.49
N GLU A 53 -5.14 -10.93 20.12
CA GLU A 53 -4.10 -10.74 21.14
C GLU A 53 -2.70 -10.55 20.54
N CYS A 54 -2.38 -11.15 19.39
CA CYS A 54 -1.00 -11.18 18.87
C CYS A 54 -0.69 -10.20 17.72
N SER A 55 -1.63 -9.41 17.20
CA SER A 55 -1.40 -8.52 16.04
C SER A 55 -0.86 -9.22 14.77
N ILE A 56 -0.95 -10.56 14.68
CA ILE A 56 -0.50 -11.34 13.51
C ILE A 56 -1.72 -11.54 12.59
N SER A 57 -1.69 -10.91 11.42
CA SER A 57 -2.80 -10.97 10.46
C SER A 57 -2.51 -11.97 9.34
N LYS A 58 -3.41 -12.95 9.15
CA LYS A 58 -3.38 -13.88 8.01
C LYS A 58 -3.84 -13.23 6.70
N SER A 59 -3.57 -13.93 5.60
CA SER A 59 -3.92 -13.50 4.25
C SER A 59 -5.44 -13.41 4.05
N MET A 60 -5.96 -12.22 3.71
CA MET A 60 -7.39 -11.97 3.46
C MET A 60 -7.57 -11.09 2.21
N ALA A 61 -8.57 -11.40 1.40
CA ALA A 61 -8.93 -10.62 0.21
C ALA A 61 -10.12 -9.70 0.49
N ILE A 62 -9.99 -8.42 0.13
CA ILE A 62 -11.00 -7.39 0.35
C ILE A 62 -11.33 -6.77 -1.01
N SER A 63 -12.60 -6.77 -1.41
CA SER A 63 -13.05 -6.11 -2.63
C SER A 63 -13.64 -4.74 -2.31
N LEU A 64 -13.01 -3.68 -2.83
CA LEU A 64 -13.47 -2.30 -2.74
C LEU A 64 -14.09 -1.87 -4.06
N PHE A 65 -15.17 -1.11 -3.99
CA PHE A 65 -15.79 -0.51 -5.17
C PHE A 65 -15.73 1.01 -5.09
N TYR A 66 -15.13 1.65 -6.10
CA TYR A 66 -14.97 3.10 -6.13
C TYR A 66 -15.33 3.67 -7.49
N LYS A 67 -16.03 4.81 -7.48
CA LYS A 67 -16.43 5.58 -8.67
C LYS A 67 -15.74 6.95 -8.65
N PRO A 68 -14.59 7.13 -9.31
CA PRO A 68 -13.97 8.44 -9.46
C PRO A 68 -14.86 9.41 -10.27
N SER A 69 -14.67 10.70 -10.02
CA SER A 69 -15.26 11.79 -10.81
C SER A 69 -14.78 11.75 -12.28
N GLU A 70 -15.60 12.28 -13.19
CA GLU A 70 -15.35 12.29 -14.64
C GLU A 70 -14.04 12.97 -15.03
N ASN A 71 -13.59 13.96 -14.26
CA ASN A 71 -12.31 14.61 -14.49
C ASN A 71 -11.14 13.65 -14.19
N ASN A 72 -11.23 12.87 -13.10
CA ASN A 72 -10.20 11.92 -12.69
C ASN A 72 -10.08 10.74 -13.65
N LEU A 73 -11.22 10.38 -14.26
CA LEU A 73 -11.28 9.40 -15.32
C LEU A 73 -10.29 9.77 -16.44
N ASN A 74 -10.23 11.01 -16.92
CA ASN A 74 -9.41 11.34 -18.11
C ASN A 74 -7.89 11.17 -17.92
N PHE A 75 -7.42 11.07 -16.68
CA PHE A 75 -6.00 10.84 -16.38
C PHE A 75 -5.57 9.37 -16.47
N ILE A 76 -6.52 8.44 -16.57
CA ILE A 76 -6.23 7.01 -16.64
C ILE A 76 -5.77 6.67 -18.07
N LYS A 77 -4.49 6.32 -18.22
CA LYS A 77 -3.87 5.99 -19.52
C LYS A 77 -4.27 4.60 -20.06
N GLN A 78 -4.82 3.74 -19.21
CA GLN A 78 -5.17 2.35 -19.57
C GLN A 78 -6.60 2.23 -20.11
N SER A 79 -6.88 1.13 -20.80
CA SER A 79 -8.24 0.78 -21.24
C SER A 79 -9.17 0.68 -20.03
N ARG A 80 -10.42 1.09 -20.24
CA ARG A 80 -11.44 1.21 -19.21
C ARG A 80 -12.83 1.08 -19.81
N ASP A 81 -13.79 0.65 -18.98
CA ASP A 81 -15.19 0.48 -19.35
C ASP A 81 -16.10 1.20 -18.34
N GLY A 82 -16.41 2.47 -18.59
CA GLY A 82 -17.22 3.30 -17.71
C GLY A 82 -16.46 3.78 -16.47
N SER A 83 -17.20 4.17 -15.43
CA SER A 83 -16.66 4.90 -14.27
C SER A 83 -16.38 4.07 -13.03
N GLY A 84 -16.92 2.86 -12.91
CA GLY A 84 -16.79 2.05 -11.69
C GLY A 84 -15.56 1.15 -11.71
N PHE A 85 -14.72 1.24 -10.69
CA PHE A 85 -13.55 0.38 -10.48
C PHE A 85 -13.78 -0.60 -9.34
N LEU A 86 -13.35 -1.84 -9.56
CA LEU A 86 -13.31 -2.88 -8.55
C LEU A 86 -11.85 -3.12 -8.18
N ILE A 87 -11.49 -2.86 -6.93
CA ILE A 87 -10.14 -3.02 -6.42
C ILE A 87 -10.14 -4.19 -5.46
N ASN A 88 -9.42 -5.25 -5.80
CA ASN A 88 -9.23 -6.40 -4.93
C ASN A 88 -7.91 -6.22 -4.18
N LEU A 89 -7.98 -5.94 -2.89
CA LEU A 89 -6.83 -5.87 -2.00
C LEU A 89 -6.55 -7.24 -1.43
N ILE A 90 -5.33 -7.74 -1.64
CA ILE A 90 -4.85 -8.99 -1.08
C ILE A 90 -3.87 -8.65 0.04
N ASN A 91 -4.29 -8.95 1.26
CA ASN A 91 -3.43 -8.82 2.42
C ASN A 91 -2.46 -10.01 2.44
N SER A 92 -1.15 -9.77 2.42
CA SER A 92 -0.15 -10.79 2.76
C SER A 92 0.27 -10.68 4.25
N PRO A 93 0.72 -11.74 4.90
CA PRO A 93 1.33 -11.64 6.23
C PRO A 93 2.66 -10.87 6.16
N GLY A 94 2.93 -10.03 7.16
CA GLY A 94 4.18 -9.25 7.24
C GLY A 94 5.32 -9.95 7.99
N HIS A 95 5.06 -11.14 8.56
CA HIS A 95 6.04 -11.86 9.37
C HIS A 95 6.86 -12.83 8.51
N VAL A 96 8.15 -12.97 8.81
CA VAL A 96 9.14 -13.76 8.03
C VAL A 96 8.72 -15.22 7.87
N ASP A 97 8.06 -15.78 8.88
CA ASP A 97 7.61 -17.18 8.90
C ASP A 97 6.58 -17.52 7.81
N PHE A 98 5.97 -16.53 7.15
CA PHE A 98 4.95 -16.73 6.12
C PHE A 98 5.43 -16.37 4.71
N SER A 99 6.72 -16.48 4.43
CA SER A 99 7.31 -16.17 3.12
C SER A 99 6.65 -16.88 1.92
N SER A 100 6.16 -18.10 2.10
CA SER A 100 5.44 -18.86 1.07
C SER A 100 4.08 -18.25 0.73
N GLU A 101 3.32 -17.79 1.74
CA GLU A 101 2.06 -17.08 1.55
C GLU A 101 2.28 -15.72 0.87
N VAL A 102 3.34 -15.00 1.26
CA VAL A 102 3.69 -13.71 0.65
C VAL A 102 3.98 -13.90 -0.84
N THR A 103 4.76 -14.91 -1.21
CA THR A 103 5.08 -15.20 -2.61
C THR A 103 3.83 -15.58 -3.40
N ALA A 104 2.95 -16.41 -2.83
CA ALA A 104 1.69 -16.78 -3.47
C ALA A 104 0.78 -15.56 -3.68
N ALA A 105 0.71 -14.65 -2.70
CA ALA A 105 -0.05 -13.42 -2.79
C ALA A 105 0.50 -12.46 -3.86
N LEU A 106 1.82 -12.32 -3.96
CA LEU A 106 2.44 -11.47 -4.99
C LEU A 106 2.12 -11.95 -6.41
N ARG A 107 2.18 -13.26 -6.65
CA ARG A 107 1.90 -13.85 -7.97
C ARG A 107 0.48 -13.66 -8.49
N VAL A 108 -0.49 -13.43 -7.61
CA VAL A 108 -1.89 -13.18 -7.99
C VAL A 108 -2.22 -11.70 -8.09
N THR A 109 -1.28 -10.82 -7.77
CA THR A 109 -1.47 -9.36 -7.76
C THR A 109 -0.79 -8.69 -8.95
N ASP A 110 -1.47 -7.73 -9.57
CA ASP A 110 -0.94 -6.96 -10.69
C ASP A 110 -0.07 -5.78 -10.20
N SER A 111 -0.33 -5.33 -8.98
CA SER A 111 0.32 -4.20 -8.35
C SER A 111 0.43 -4.43 -6.85
N THR A 112 1.27 -3.67 -6.16
CA THR A 112 1.39 -3.76 -4.70
C THR A 112 1.55 -2.38 -4.07
N LEU A 113 0.91 -2.22 -2.91
CA LEU A 113 1.02 -1.05 -2.05
C LEU A 113 2.10 -1.34 -1.02
N VAL A 114 3.19 -0.58 -1.08
CA VAL A 114 4.29 -0.67 -0.12
C VAL A 114 4.03 0.35 0.97
N MET A 115 3.79 -0.11 2.19
CA MET A 115 3.64 0.76 3.36
C MET A 115 4.96 0.88 4.13
N VAL A 116 5.41 2.12 4.32
CA VAL A 116 6.66 2.44 5.00
C VAL A 116 6.37 3.41 6.12
N ASP A 117 6.99 3.20 7.27
CA ASP A 117 6.89 4.12 8.39
C ASP A 117 7.76 5.36 8.12
N CYS A 118 7.21 6.55 8.34
CA CYS A 118 7.93 7.82 8.20
C CYS A 118 9.14 7.92 9.15
N VAL A 119 9.04 7.30 10.33
CA VAL A 119 10.06 7.38 11.38
C VAL A 119 11.06 6.24 11.28
N SER A 120 10.56 5.00 11.17
CA SER A 120 11.41 3.80 11.11
C SER A 120 12.03 3.56 9.72
N GLY A 121 11.44 4.12 8.67
CA GLY A 121 11.91 3.94 7.30
C GLY A 121 11.71 2.52 6.77
N MET A 122 12.56 2.15 5.81
CA MET A 122 12.54 0.84 5.16
C MET A 122 13.23 -0.21 6.03
N CYS A 123 12.49 -1.22 6.47
CA CYS A 123 13.04 -2.38 7.18
C CYS A 123 13.47 -3.49 6.20
N VAL A 124 14.43 -4.33 6.62
CA VAL A 124 15.00 -5.44 5.83
C VAL A 124 13.92 -6.41 5.31
N GLN A 125 12.86 -6.67 6.09
CA GLN A 125 11.77 -7.53 5.65
C GLN A 125 10.99 -6.91 4.47
N THR A 126 10.70 -5.61 4.56
CA THR A 126 10.01 -4.87 3.50
C THR A 126 10.86 -4.85 2.23
N GLU A 127 12.16 -4.62 2.37
CA GLU A 127 13.13 -4.68 1.27
C GLU A 127 13.15 -6.06 0.60
N THR A 128 13.24 -7.14 1.38
CA THR A 128 13.29 -8.50 0.82
C THR A 128 12.04 -8.83 -0.02
N VAL A 129 10.86 -8.49 0.51
CA VAL A 129 9.59 -8.71 -0.21
C VAL A 129 9.45 -7.76 -1.41
N LEU A 130 9.97 -6.54 -1.30
CA LEU A 130 10.01 -5.58 -2.40
C LEU A 130 10.88 -6.10 -3.55
N CYS A 131 12.07 -6.62 -3.25
CA CYS A 131 12.96 -7.23 -4.23
C CYS A 131 12.27 -8.38 -4.97
N GLN A 132 11.52 -9.22 -4.26
CA GLN A 132 10.72 -10.29 -4.86
C GLN A 132 9.64 -9.73 -5.79
N ALA A 133 8.89 -8.72 -5.34
CA ALA A 133 7.83 -8.10 -6.14
C ALA A 133 8.39 -7.46 -7.43
N VAL A 134 9.54 -6.78 -7.34
CA VAL A 134 10.23 -6.18 -8.50
C VAL A 134 10.72 -7.27 -9.46
N ALA A 135 11.29 -8.36 -8.93
CA ALA A 135 11.76 -9.49 -9.74
C ALA A 135 10.61 -10.19 -10.49
N GLU A 136 9.42 -10.29 -9.88
CA GLU A 136 8.19 -10.78 -10.51
C GLU A 136 7.56 -9.77 -11.48
N GLY A 137 8.06 -8.53 -11.53
CA GLY A 137 7.55 -7.48 -12.41
C GLY A 137 6.24 -6.87 -11.91
N ILE A 138 6.04 -6.76 -10.60
CA ILE A 138 4.83 -6.16 -10.03
C ILE A 138 5.02 -4.63 -9.94
N LYS A 139 3.99 -3.87 -10.31
CA LYS A 139 4.03 -2.40 -10.20
C LYS A 139 3.84 -1.94 -8.77
N LEU A 140 4.66 -0.99 -8.34
CA LEU A 140 4.72 -0.52 -6.96
C LEU A 140 4.01 0.83 -6.79
N VAL A 141 3.32 1.00 -5.66
CA VAL A 141 2.82 2.28 -5.17
C VAL A 141 3.27 2.42 -3.72
N LEU A 142 3.88 3.55 -3.36
CA LEU A 142 4.41 3.80 -2.03
C LEU A 142 3.40 4.58 -1.18
N MET A 143 3.21 4.17 0.07
CA MET A 143 2.47 4.89 1.08
C MET A 143 3.32 5.08 2.33
N MET A 144 3.61 6.33 2.68
CA MET A 144 4.28 6.69 3.92
C MET A 144 3.25 6.85 5.04
N ASN A 145 3.41 6.08 6.11
CA ASN A 145 2.48 5.99 7.24
C ASN A 145 3.14 6.51 8.54
N LYS A 146 2.33 6.79 9.56
CA LYS A 146 2.73 7.39 10.85
C LYS A 146 3.28 8.83 10.75
N MET A 147 2.77 9.61 9.78
CA MET A 147 3.08 11.03 9.68
C MET A 147 2.73 11.82 10.95
N ASP A 148 1.69 11.40 11.66
CA ASP A 148 1.27 11.95 12.95
C ASP A 148 2.36 11.88 14.01
N TRP A 149 3.10 10.76 14.09
CA TRP A 149 4.20 10.62 15.03
C TRP A 149 5.33 11.60 14.73
N ALA A 150 5.66 11.77 13.45
CA ALA A 150 6.71 12.68 13.03
C ALA A 150 6.34 14.16 13.29
N LEU A 151 5.06 14.51 13.14
CA LEU A 151 4.55 15.88 13.32
C LEU A 151 4.26 16.23 14.77
N LEU A 152 3.61 15.35 15.52
CA LEU A 152 3.12 15.63 16.88
C LEU A 152 4.15 15.27 17.95
N GLU A 153 4.74 14.08 17.85
CA GLU A 153 5.63 13.54 18.89
C GLU A 153 7.06 14.05 18.71
N LEU A 154 7.62 13.88 17.51
CA LEU A 154 8.98 14.31 17.22
C LEU A 154 9.10 15.82 16.94
N GLN A 155 7.98 16.49 16.70
CA GLN A 155 7.89 17.94 16.40
C GLN A 155 8.96 18.39 15.40
N GLN A 156 9.23 17.57 14.37
CA GLN A 156 10.31 17.86 13.43
C GLN A 156 9.97 19.09 12.59
N GLU A 157 10.98 19.91 12.31
CA GLU A 157 10.81 20.98 11.33
C GLU A 157 10.46 20.40 9.96
N PRO A 158 9.56 21.03 9.17
CA PRO A 158 9.15 20.52 7.86
C PRO A 158 10.32 20.26 6.90
N LYS A 159 11.41 21.04 7.00
CA LYS A 159 12.62 20.86 6.19
C LYS A 159 13.40 19.61 6.57
N GLU A 160 13.45 19.29 7.86
CA GLU A 160 14.12 18.09 8.34
C GLU A 160 13.29 16.85 8.01
N LEU A 161 11.96 16.95 8.08
CA LEU A 161 11.04 15.86 7.72
C LEU A 161 11.10 15.46 6.24
N TYR A 162 11.44 16.41 5.35
CA TYR A 162 11.60 16.14 3.93
C TYR A 162 12.78 15.19 3.62
N LYS A 163 13.88 15.25 4.40
CA LYS A 163 15.07 14.44 4.14
C LYS A 163 14.80 12.94 4.31
N PRO A 164 14.18 12.44 5.40
CA PRO A 164 13.74 11.04 5.51
C PRO A 164 12.85 10.60 4.36
N PHE A 165 11.90 11.42 3.92
CA PHE A 165 11.00 11.07 2.82
C PHE A 165 11.76 10.89 1.51
N GLN A 166 12.66 11.82 1.20
CA GLN A 166 13.53 11.71 0.04
C GLN A 166 14.38 10.44 0.12
N HIS A 167 14.98 10.16 1.29
CA HIS A 167 15.80 8.98 1.48
C HIS A 167 15.01 7.66 1.30
N ILE A 168 13.77 7.59 1.79
CA ILE A 168 12.90 6.42 1.58
C ILE A 168 12.62 6.19 0.09
N VAL A 169 12.27 7.27 -0.65
CA VAL A 169 12.01 7.18 -2.10
C VAL A 169 13.28 6.77 -2.86
N GLU A 170 14.43 7.34 -2.51
CA GLU A 170 15.72 6.99 -3.10
C GLU A 170 16.06 5.51 -2.86
N ASN A 171 15.93 5.01 -1.64
CA ASN A 171 16.21 3.61 -1.32
C ASN A 171 15.33 2.65 -2.12
N ILE A 172 14.03 2.95 -2.26
CA ILE A 172 13.12 2.16 -3.10
C ILE A 172 13.54 2.21 -4.57
N ASN A 173 13.91 3.38 -5.07
CA ASN A 173 14.36 3.53 -6.45
C ASN A 173 15.69 2.80 -6.72
N VAL A 174 16.59 2.73 -5.74
CA VAL A 174 17.81 1.91 -5.83
C VAL A 174 17.44 0.42 -5.96
N ILE A 175 16.53 -0.09 -5.13
CA ILE A 175 16.05 -1.48 -5.22
C ILE A 175 15.42 -1.76 -6.59
N ILE A 176 14.56 -0.86 -7.06
CA ILE A 176 13.93 -0.94 -8.38
C ILE A 176 14.98 -0.98 -9.49
N SER A 177 16.02 -0.15 -9.42
CA SER A 177 17.09 -0.12 -10.42
C SER A 177 17.98 -1.36 -10.39
N THR A 178 18.16 -1.97 -9.22
CA THR A 178 19.03 -3.13 -9.00
C THR A 178 18.36 -4.43 -9.44
N TYR A 179 17.08 -4.62 -9.10
CA TYR A 179 16.34 -5.86 -9.36
C TYR A 179 15.36 -5.76 -10.54
N GLY A 180 15.07 -4.54 -11.00
CA GLY A 180 14.21 -4.31 -12.15
C GLY A 180 14.89 -4.74 -13.44
N LYS A 181 14.10 -5.26 -14.39
CA LYS A 181 14.58 -5.69 -15.71
C LYS A 181 14.91 -4.51 -16.68
N GLY A 182 15.30 -3.35 -16.13
CA GLY A 182 15.64 -2.11 -16.85
C GLY A 182 14.43 -1.28 -17.33
N GLU A 183 14.65 0.02 -17.63
CA GLU A 183 13.61 0.95 -18.13
C GLU A 183 13.02 0.55 -19.49
N SER A 184 13.78 -0.18 -20.32
CA SER A 184 13.32 -0.77 -21.59
C SER A 184 12.69 -2.15 -21.44
N GLY A 185 12.51 -2.63 -20.20
CA GLY A 185 11.82 -3.88 -19.95
C GLY A 185 10.33 -3.81 -20.32
N PRO A 186 9.64 -4.96 -20.43
CA PRO A 186 8.21 -5.02 -20.76
C PRO A 186 7.31 -4.29 -19.74
N MET A 187 7.85 -3.90 -18.58
CA MET A 187 7.17 -3.18 -17.51
C MET A 187 7.19 -1.65 -17.66
N GLY A 188 8.10 -1.11 -18.49
CA GLY A 188 8.34 0.32 -18.62
C GLY A 188 8.95 0.94 -17.35
N ASN A 189 8.80 2.25 -17.20
CA ASN A 189 9.30 2.97 -16.03
C ASN A 189 8.46 2.63 -14.77
N ILE A 190 9.07 1.88 -13.86
CA ILE A 190 8.50 1.49 -12.55
C ILE A 190 9.05 2.32 -11.38
N ILE A 191 9.87 3.35 -11.66
CA ILE A 191 10.45 4.24 -10.66
C ILE A 191 9.35 4.98 -9.91
N THR A 192 9.49 5.06 -8.59
CA THR A 192 8.57 5.81 -7.74
C THR A 192 8.94 7.28 -7.73
N ASN A 193 7.97 8.15 -8.02
CA ASN A 193 8.15 9.60 -8.04
C ASN A 193 6.95 10.30 -7.39
N PRO A 194 7.17 11.12 -6.34
CA PRO A 194 6.11 11.90 -5.71
C PRO A 194 5.31 12.78 -6.69
N VAL A 195 5.96 13.40 -7.67
CA VAL A 195 5.32 14.28 -8.66
C VAL A 195 4.33 13.52 -9.55
N LEU A 196 4.60 12.23 -9.82
CA LEU A 196 3.69 11.35 -10.56
C LEU A 196 2.56 10.79 -9.69
N SER A 197 2.47 11.21 -8.42
CA SER A 197 1.49 10.72 -7.43
C SER A 197 1.58 9.22 -7.17
N THR A 198 2.75 8.61 -7.35
CA THR A 198 3.00 7.22 -6.96
C THR A 198 3.36 7.08 -5.49
N VAL A 199 3.49 8.20 -4.78
CA VAL A 199 3.80 8.29 -3.35
C VAL A 199 2.63 8.99 -2.65
N GLY A 200 2.03 8.31 -1.68
CA GLY A 200 1.05 8.87 -0.75
C GLY A 200 1.67 9.10 0.62
N PHE A 201 1.16 10.10 1.33
CA PHE A 201 1.57 10.44 2.69
C PHE A 201 0.34 10.43 3.59
N GLY A 202 0.44 9.86 4.79
CA GLY A 202 -0.70 9.83 5.68
C GLY A 202 -0.47 9.23 7.06
N SER A 203 -1.58 9.16 7.78
CA SER A 203 -1.70 8.47 9.06
C SER A 203 -2.91 7.56 9.01
N GLY A 204 -2.67 6.25 9.10
CA GLY A 204 -3.74 5.27 9.27
C GLY A 204 -4.51 5.49 10.57
N LEU A 205 -3.83 5.88 11.66
CA LEU A 205 -4.44 6.09 12.97
C LEU A 205 -5.47 7.23 12.95
N HIS A 206 -5.09 8.37 12.39
CA HIS A 206 -5.97 9.54 12.29
C HIS A 206 -6.82 9.56 11.01
N SER A 207 -6.80 8.48 10.23
CA SER A 207 -7.69 8.29 9.07
C SER A 207 -7.59 9.40 8.02
N TRP A 208 -6.37 9.89 7.77
CA TRP A 208 -6.09 10.86 6.70
C TRP A 208 -4.90 10.42 5.86
N ALA A 209 -4.98 10.69 4.55
CA ALA A 209 -3.93 10.44 3.59
C ALA A 209 -4.10 11.39 2.42
N PHE A 210 -2.99 11.80 1.81
CA PHE A 210 -2.99 12.63 0.61
C PHE A 210 -1.89 12.23 -0.36
N THR A 211 -2.11 12.57 -1.62
CA THR A 211 -1.11 12.56 -2.69
C THR A 211 -0.84 14.01 -3.12
N LEU A 212 0.18 14.23 -3.93
CA LEU A 212 0.48 15.56 -4.48
C LEU A 212 -0.52 16.08 -5.53
N LYS A 213 -1.45 15.22 -5.96
CA LYS A 213 -2.53 15.52 -6.92
C LYS A 213 -3.84 15.82 -6.24
#